data_AF-A0A318K9J7-F1
#
_entry.id   AF-A0A318K9J7-F1
#
_cell.length_a   1.000
_cell.length_b   1.000
_cell.length_c   1.000
_cell.angle_alpha   90.00
_cell.angle_beta   90.00
_cell.angle_gamma   90.00
#
_symmetry.space_group_name_H-M   'P 1'
#
loop_
_entity.id
_entity.type
_entity.pdbx_description
1 polymer ?
#
loop_
_entity_poly.entity_id
_entity_poly.type
_entity_poly.pdbx_seq_one_letter_code
_entity_poly.pdbx_strand_id
1 'polypeptide(L)'
;MERIDRANRAGIDQTCRVTRYAFDADHNVLVAIWATGRGDLAQTVATLPSTVTRDQATNLASNLTTLSRFHWRTYTHPASAAGDPDIPNSEAWRRAEERRNFKEVEAGLRSPNLPSDEGLVVSYSGVVESAHRVGRTLYDIDDLALRDTIAAEVSAEQAAIESAERGDLSGRARQAVELSRPDVSPAQVQAADDLLRADPLGSIELFTELDPASASVAAAHWLLAAAEVAGEMAGVPCTEVVVEADDIEALQVETPTLVLERLDSGESPTEVVVDLIAEAMAVHEGRVPAPWAVVGRVAEIEEQARRYEVDPDTREAMLAGFRISRLDPARPALDLLEDLLDGIRGCLLLYAAHTDDPDVETLFTADVRLEADADPEHLL
;
A
#
# COMPACT_ATOMS: atom_id res chain seq x y z
N MET A 1 27.22 26.25 5.35
CA MET A 1 25.88 26.87 5.36
C MET A 1 25.25 26.78 3.97
N GLU A 2 25.32 25.58 3.34
CA GLU A 2 24.91 25.36 1.94
C GLU A 2 24.55 23.88 1.68
N ARG A 3 24.22 23.13 2.75
CA ARG A 3 23.97 21.68 2.71
C ARG A 3 22.57 21.27 3.19
N ILE A 4 21.73 22.24 3.55
CA ILE A 4 20.37 22.01 4.07
C ILE A 4 19.29 22.23 2.97
N ASP A 5 19.63 22.87 1.85
CA ASP A 5 18.64 23.22 0.80
C ASP A 5 18.28 22.12 -0.21
N ARG A 6 18.82 20.89 -0.09
CA ARG A 6 18.47 19.80 -1.01
C ARG A 6 17.25 18.97 -0.61
N ALA A 7 16.75 19.09 0.62
CA ALA A 7 15.58 18.32 1.06
C ALA A 7 14.22 18.93 0.67
N ASN A 8 14.19 20.17 0.17
CA ASN A 8 12.94 20.93 -0.07
C ASN A 8 12.53 21.09 -1.54
N ARG A 9 13.14 20.34 -2.47
CA ARG A 9 12.62 20.19 -3.84
C ARG A 9 12.05 18.80 -4.04
N ALA A 10 11.07 18.44 -3.21
CA ALA A 10 10.08 17.46 -3.63
C ALA A 10 9.26 18.15 -4.73
N GLY A 11 9.27 17.59 -5.94
CA GLY A 11 8.19 17.84 -6.89
C GLY A 11 6.86 17.61 -6.18
N ILE A 12 5.80 18.26 -6.66
CA ILE A 12 4.44 17.99 -6.19
C ILE A 12 4.24 16.48 -6.32
N ASP A 13 4.36 15.78 -5.20
CA ASP A 13 4.22 14.34 -5.09
C ASP A 13 2.75 14.07 -5.35
N GLN A 14 2.45 13.66 -6.58
CA GLN A 14 1.11 13.67 -7.16
C GLN A 14 0.24 12.53 -6.61
N THR A 15 0.72 11.78 -5.61
CA THR A 15 0.09 10.54 -5.13
C THR A 15 0.23 10.34 -3.63
N CYS A 16 0.20 11.38 -2.81
CA CYS A 16 0.08 11.14 -1.38
C CYS A 16 -1.37 10.79 -1.01
N ARG A 17 -1.67 9.48 -0.95
CA ARG A 17 -3.00 8.88 -0.71
C ARG A 17 -3.49 8.95 0.75
N VAL A 18 -2.96 9.90 1.53
CA VAL A 18 -3.34 10.13 2.92
C VAL A 18 -4.32 11.31 3.02
N THR A 19 -4.81 11.64 4.22
CA THR A 19 -5.65 12.83 4.42
C THR A 19 -4.94 14.11 3.95
N ARG A 20 -5.51 14.72 2.91
CA ARG A 20 -5.09 16.01 2.35
C ARG A 20 -5.96 17.11 2.93
N TYR A 21 -5.32 18.17 3.41
CA TYR A 21 -6.02 19.35 3.89
C TYR A 21 -5.94 20.45 2.83
N ALA A 22 -7.06 21.11 2.59
CA ALA A 22 -7.21 22.17 1.60
C ALA A 22 -7.93 23.38 2.19
N PHE A 23 -7.64 24.55 1.64
CA PHE A 23 -8.35 25.78 1.96
C PHE A 23 -9.34 26.12 0.84
N ASP A 24 -10.62 26.15 1.18
CA ASP A 24 -11.68 26.65 0.31
C ASP A 24 -11.84 28.15 0.56
N ALA A 25 -11.36 28.94 -0.41
CA ALA A 25 -11.35 30.40 -0.33
C ALA A 25 -12.73 31.04 -0.47
N ASP A 26 -13.68 30.37 -1.14
CA ASP A 26 -15.01 30.93 -1.37
C ASP A 26 -15.85 30.88 -0.09
N HIS A 27 -15.67 29.83 0.71
CA HIS A 27 -16.37 29.64 1.97
C HIS A 27 -15.52 29.98 3.22
N ASN A 28 -14.24 30.30 3.02
CA ASN A 28 -13.25 30.52 4.09
C ASN A 28 -13.17 29.36 5.09
N VAL A 29 -13.13 28.13 4.57
CA VAL A 29 -13.09 26.90 5.40
C VAL A 29 -11.86 26.06 5.10
N LEU A 30 -11.40 25.33 6.14
CA LEU A 30 -10.44 24.26 6.01
C LEU A 30 -11.19 22.94 5.77
N VAL A 31 -10.77 22.17 4.77
CA VAL A 31 -11.40 20.90 4.36
C VAL A 31 -10.35 19.79 4.45
N ALA A 32 -10.73 18.65 5.03
CA ALA A 32 -9.98 17.40 4.98
C ALA A 32 -10.56 16.52 3.88
N ILE A 33 -9.70 15.90 3.07
CA ILE A 33 -10.05 15.05 1.93
C ILE A 33 -9.24 13.76 2.03
N TRP A 34 -9.88 12.60 1.96
CA TRP A 34 -9.20 11.30 2.02
C TRP A 34 -9.85 10.29 1.08
N ALA A 35 -9.05 9.36 0.58
CA ALA A 35 -9.49 8.32 -0.35
C ALA A 35 -10.25 7.20 0.38
N THR A 36 -11.13 6.51 -0.34
CA THR A 36 -11.92 5.38 0.16
C THR A 36 -11.95 4.17 -0.77
N GLY A 37 -11.02 4.06 -1.72
CA GLY A 37 -11.00 3.01 -2.75
C GLY A 37 -12.01 3.20 -3.89
N ARG A 38 -13.10 3.94 -3.68
CA ARG A 38 -14.13 4.26 -4.71
C ARG A 38 -14.15 5.73 -5.13
N GLY A 39 -13.30 6.55 -4.51
CA GLY A 39 -13.29 8.00 -4.64
C GLY A 39 -12.84 8.68 -3.35
N ASP A 40 -12.89 10.00 -3.33
CA ASP A 40 -12.51 10.81 -2.17
C ASP A 40 -13.75 11.26 -1.38
N LEU A 41 -13.67 11.19 -0.06
CA LEU A 41 -14.58 11.90 0.84
C LEU A 41 -13.96 13.23 1.26
N ALA A 42 -14.81 14.23 1.51
CA ALA A 42 -14.40 15.53 2.00
C ALA A 42 -15.23 15.95 3.21
N GLN A 43 -14.58 16.55 4.20
CA GLN A 43 -15.21 17.07 5.41
C GLN A 43 -14.69 18.46 5.72
N THR A 44 -15.59 19.39 6.04
CA THR A 44 -15.19 20.68 6.63
C THR A 44 -14.66 20.46 8.04
N VAL A 45 -13.42 20.85 8.27
CA VAL A 45 -12.72 20.76 9.55
C VAL A 45 -13.03 21.99 10.41
N ALA A 46 -12.85 23.17 9.83
CA ALA A 46 -12.98 24.43 10.55
C ALA A 46 -13.44 25.55 9.62
N THR A 47 -14.26 26.47 10.13
CA THR A 47 -14.45 27.78 9.52
C THR A 47 -13.34 28.71 10.02
N LEU A 48 -12.62 29.33 9.10
CA LEU A 48 -11.53 30.23 9.45
C LEU A 48 -12.08 31.63 9.78
N PRO A 49 -11.53 32.32 10.80
CA PRO A 49 -11.83 33.72 11.03
C PRO A 49 -11.53 34.58 9.80
N SER A 50 -12.30 35.64 9.58
CA SER A 50 -12.06 36.59 8.47
C SER A 50 -10.73 37.34 8.58
N THR A 51 -10.07 37.29 9.74
CA THR A 51 -8.74 37.84 9.99
C THR A 51 -7.61 36.95 9.47
N VAL A 52 -7.89 35.67 9.21
CA VAL A 52 -6.90 34.73 8.66
C VAL A 52 -6.63 35.06 7.20
N THR A 53 -5.36 35.30 6.88
CA THR A 53 -4.93 35.54 5.51
C THR A 53 -4.95 34.26 4.69
N ARG A 54 -5.05 34.39 3.37
CA ARG A 54 -4.95 33.24 2.45
C ARG A 54 -3.66 32.45 2.66
N ASP A 55 -2.53 33.14 2.85
CA ASP A 55 -1.23 32.51 3.05
C ASP A 55 -1.19 31.69 4.35
N GLN A 56 -1.72 32.23 5.45
CA GLN A 56 -1.86 31.50 6.71
C GLN A 56 -2.75 30.27 6.56
N ALA A 57 -3.88 30.40 5.87
CA ALA A 57 -4.80 29.29 5.62
C ALA A 57 -4.15 28.17 4.77
N THR A 58 -3.46 28.53 3.68
CA THR A 58 -2.76 27.55 2.84
C THR A 58 -1.56 26.92 3.55
N ASN A 59 -0.85 27.68 4.39
CA ASN A 59 0.25 27.15 5.20
C ASN A 59 -0.27 26.15 6.24
N LEU A 60 -1.40 26.45 6.89
CA LEU A 60 -2.04 25.54 7.84
C LEU A 60 -2.44 24.23 7.15
N ALA A 61 -3.10 24.32 6.00
CA ALA A 61 -3.49 23.16 5.19
C ALA A 61 -2.27 22.31 4.76
N SER A 62 -1.20 22.96 4.29
CA SER A 62 0.04 22.27 3.91
C SER A 62 0.72 21.58 5.10
N ASN A 63 0.78 22.24 6.25
CA ASN A 63 1.39 21.68 7.46
C ASN A 63 0.57 20.51 8.02
N LEU A 64 -0.77 20.59 7.99
CA LEU A 64 -1.64 19.48 8.39
C LEU A 64 -1.53 18.27 7.46
N THR A 65 -1.47 18.52 6.14
CA THR A 65 -1.20 17.44 5.16
C THR A 65 0.15 16.79 5.42
N THR A 66 1.16 17.57 5.81
CA THR A 66 2.47 17.04 6.19
C THR A 66 2.42 16.20 7.46
N LEU A 67 1.67 16.65 8.48
CA LEU A 67 1.48 15.88 9.70
C LEU A 67 0.74 14.56 9.42
N SER A 68 -0.34 14.58 8.64
CA SER A 68 -1.06 13.35 8.23
C SER A 68 -0.14 12.36 7.51
N ARG A 69 0.74 12.84 6.62
CA ARG A 69 1.77 12.00 5.99
C ARG A 69 2.67 11.28 6.98
N PHE A 70 3.18 11.98 7.99
CA PHE A 70 4.01 11.34 9.00
C PHE A 70 3.22 10.40 9.91
N HIS A 71 1.96 10.73 10.22
CA HIS A 71 1.08 9.84 10.95
C HIS A 71 0.82 8.54 10.18
N TRP A 72 0.35 8.59 8.94
CA TRP A 72 0.09 7.39 8.14
C TRP A 72 1.37 6.65 7.71
N ARG A 73 2.53 7.29 7.76
CA ARG A 73 3.81 6.59 7.62
C ARG A 73 4.03 5.57 8.74
N THR A 74 3.54 5.82 9.97
CA THR A 74 3.64 4.81 11.05
C THR A 74 2.74 3.60 10.80
N TYR A 75 1.64 3.78 10.07
CA TYR A 75 0.76 2.70 9.63
C TYR A 75 1.41 1.84 8.53
N THR A 76 1.94 2.48 7.49
CA THR A 76 2.57 1.79 6.34
C THR A 76 3.93 1.18 6.68
N HIS A 77 4.63 1.72 7.68
CA HIS A 77 5.94 1.24 8.12
C HIS A 77 5.87 0.83 9.60
N PRO A 78 5.14 -0.25 9.93
CA PRO A 78 5.07 -0.70 11.31
C PRO A 78 6.44 -1.23 11.75
N ALA A 79 6.66 -1.24 13.07
CA ALA A 79 7.89 -1.73 13.66
C ALA A 79 8.06 -3.25 13.46
N SER A 80 6.94 -4.00 13.50
CA SER A 80 6.89 -5.45 13.26
C SER A 80 7.55 -5.85 11.94
N ALA A 81 7.36 -5.03 10.89
CA ALA A 81 7.94 -5.27 9.57
C ALA A 81 9.45 -4.94 9.45
N ALA A 82 10.08 -4.40 10.49
CA ALA A 82 11.51 -4.02 10.47
C ALA A 82 12.38 -4.85 11.42
N GLY A 83 11.82 -5.90 12.01
CA GLY A 83 12.49 -6.77 12.98
C GLY A 83 12.20 -6.38 14.43
N ASP A 84 13.14 -6.67 15.33
CA ASP A 84 12.94 -6.53 16.78
C ASP A 84 13.04 -5.06 17.25
N PRO A 85 11.94 -4.48 17.80
CA PRO A 85 11.92 -3.11 18.30
C PRO A 85 12.69 -2.93 19.62
N ASP A 86 13.08 -4.00 20.31
CA ASP A 86 13.83 -3.92 21.57
C ASP A 86 15.33 -3.68 21.33
N ILE A 87 15.81 -3.86 20.10
CA ILE A 87 17.20 -3.56 19.71
C ILE A 87 17.39 -2.04 19.58
N PRO A 88 18.16 -1.37 20.46
CA PRO A 88 18.27 0.08 20.42
C PRO A 88 18.89 0.58 19.11
N ASN A 89 18.35 1.69 18.59
CA ASN A 89 18.77 2.33 17.33
C ASN A 89 18.55 1.50 16.05
N SER A 90 17.89 0.35 16.13
CA SER A 90 17.43 -0.42 14.95
C SER A 90 16.35 0.35 14.17
N GLU A 91 16.04 -0.09 12.94
CA GLU A 91 14.94 0.49 12.17
C GLU A 91 13.58 0.23 12.85
N ALA A 92 13.36 -0.99 13.37
CA ALA A 92 12.17 -1.32 14.16
C ALA A 92 12.03 -0.43 15.41
N TRP A 93 13.12 -0.20 16.14
CA TRP A 93 13.11 0.69 17.30
C TRP A 93 12.72 2.12 16.93
N ARG A 94 13.26 2.67 15.82
CA ARG A 94 12.93 4.02 15.36
C ARG A 94 11.47 4.13 14.91
N ARG A 95 10.96 3.13 14.18
CA ARG A 95 9.54 3.08 13.78
C ARG A 95 8.62 3.00 14.99
N ALA A 96 8.97 2.18 15.99
CA ALA A 96 8.23 2.09 17.25
C ALA A 96 8.27 3.41 18.03
N GLU A 97 9.40 4.12 18.05
CA GLU A 97 9.52 5.41 18.71
C GLU A 97 8.68 6.49 18.02
N GLU A 98 8.67 6.56 16.68
CA GLU A 98 7.80 7.48 15.94
C GLU A 98 6.32 7.25 16.28
N ARG A 99 5.87 6.00 16.38
CA ARG A 99 4.50 5.67 16.81
C ARG A 99 4.24 6.07 18.26
N ARG A 100 5.19 5.84 19.17
CA ARG A 100 5.10 6.26 20.59
C ARG A 100 5.02 7.78 20.76
N ASN A 101 5.57 8.53 19.82
CA ASN A 101 5.57 10.00 19.84
C ASN A 101 4.20 10.62 19.50
N PHE A 102 3.18 9.83 19.16
CA PHE A 102 1.80 10.34 19.01
C PHE A 102 1.32 11.08 20.25
N LYS A 103 1.74 10.65 21.45
CA LYS A 103 1.45 11.31 22.73
C LYS A 103 1.99 12.74 22.85
N GLU A 104 2.98 13.11 22.04
CA GLU A 104 3.62 14.44 22.07
C GLU A 104 2.99 15.41 21.07
N VAL A 105 2.15 14.91 20.15
CA VAL A 105 1.58 15.71 19.06
C VAL A 105 0.70 16.83 19.59
N GLU A 106 -0.20 16.55 20.54
CA GLU A 106 -1.05 17.60 21.11
C GLU A 106 -0.21 18.70 21.78
N ALA A 107 0.83 18.33 22.52
CA ALA A 107 1.75 19.29 23.12
C ALA A 107 2.46 20.13 22.05
N GLY A 108 2.89 19.51 20.95
CA GLY A 108 3.52 20.21 19.83
C GLY A 108 2.60 21.21 19.13
N LEU A 109 1.30 20.90 19.05
CA LEU A 109 0.27 21.79 18.50
C LEU A 109 -0.02 22.98 19.43
N ARG A 110 -0.14 22.72 20.74
CA ARG A 110 -0.55 23.72 21.75
C ARG A 110 0.61 24.62 22.19
N SER A 111 1.81 24.06 22.28
CA SER A 111 3.02 24.69 22.78
C SER A 111 4.17 24.45 21.80
N PRO A 112 4.12 25.06 20.59
CA PRO A 112 5.13 24.84 19.57
C PRO A 112 6.50 25.42 19.97
N ASN A 113 7.57 24.81 19.47
CA ASN A 113 8.89 25.45 19.49
C ASN A 113 8.85 26.70 18.59
N LEU A 114 8.89 27.88 19.20
CA LEU A 114 8.94 29.17 18.52
C LEU A 114 10.39 29.58 18.23
N PRO A 115 10.67 30.34 17.16
CA PRO A 115 11.99 30.91 16.92
C PRO A 115 12.43 31.81 18.09
N SER A 116 13.67 31.66 18.55
CA SER A 116 14.30 32.51 19.56
C SER A 116 15.61 33.12 19.05
N ASP A 117 16.28 33.95 19.87
CA ASP A 117 17.60 34.50 19.57
C ASP A 117 18.68 33.42 19.38
N GLU A 118 18.47 32.23 19.97
CA GLU A 118 19.37 31.06 19.84
C GLU A 118 19.04 30.19 18.62
N GLY A 119 17.97 30.54 17.88
CA GLY A 119 17.48 29.82 16.71
C GLY A 119 16.18 29.06 16.96
N LEU A 120 15.83 28.18 16.03
CA LEU A 120 14.63 27.32 16.12
C LEU A 120 15.03 25.92 16.58
N VAL A 121 14.44 25.46 17.68
CA VAL A 121 14.55 24.07 18.12
C VAL A 121 13.65 23.19 17.24
N VAL A 122 14.25 22.20 16.57
CA VAL A 122 13.58 21.29 15.64
C VAL A 122 13.70 19.87 16.19
N SER A 123 12.59 19.12 16.17
CA SER A 123 12.60 17.71 16.58
C SER A 123 13.16 16.82 15.46
N TYR A 124 13.87 15.76 15.84
CA TYR A 124 14.27 14.71 14.89
C TYR A 124 13.11 13.79 14.50
N SER A 125 12.06 13.74 15.31
CA SER A 125 10.85 12.98 14.99
C SER A 125 10.02 13.74 13.95
N GLY A 126 9.69 13.07 12.85
CA GLY A 126 8.93 13.67 11.76
C GLY A 126 7.50 14.01 12.20
N VAL A 127 6.90 13.15 13.02
CA VAL A 127 5.58 13.36 13.63
C VAL A 127 5.60 14.60 14.54
N VAL A 128 6.55 14.67 15.49
CA VAL A 128 6.61 15.76 16.49
C VAL A 128 6.97 17.09 15.84
N GLU A 129 7.94 17.13 14.94
CA GLU A 129 8.30 18.36 14.24
C GLU A 129 7.15 18.88 13.37
N SER A 130 6.41 17.99 12.70
CA SER A 130 5.24 18.39 11.91
C SER A 130 4.13 18.95 12.80
N ALA A 131 3.92 18.39 14.00
CA ALA A 131 3.02 18.96 14.99
C ALA A 131 3.46 20.37 15.41
N HIS A 132 4.76 20.58 15.67
CA HIS A 132 5.27 21.92 15.96
C HIS A 132 5.09 22.91 14.80
N ARG A 133 5.21 22.48 13.54
CA ARG A 133 4.95 23.33 12.36
C ARG A 133 3.50 23.80 12.29
N VAL A 134 2.56 22.88 12.52
CA VAL A 134 1.13 23.21 12.61
C VAL A 134 0.92 24.17 13.79
N GLY A 135 1.48 23.86 14.97
CA GLY A 135 1.38 24.69 16.17
C GLY A 135 1.91 26.11 15.96
N ARG A 136 3.05 26.29 15.28
CA ARG A 136 3.58 27.62 14.92
C ARG A 136 2.61 28.39 14.03
N THR A 137 2.00 27.71 13.06
CA THR A 137 0.99 28.35 12.18
C THR A 137 -0.25 28.78 12.98
N LEU A 138 -0.70 27.95 13.92
CA LEU A 138 -1.81 28.27 14.83
C LEU A 138 -1.46 29.36 15.85
N TYR A 139 -0.18 29.47 16.22
CA TYR A 139 0.32 30.56 17.05
C TYR A 139 0.27 31.88 16.30
N ASP A 140 0.71 31.90 15.03
CA ASP A 140 0.67 33.09 14.18
C ASP A 140 -0.76 33.58 13.85
N ILE A 141 -1.73 32.66 13.79
CA ILE A 141 -3.16 32.99 13.60
C ILE A 141 -3.78 33.56 14.90
N ASP A 142 -3.29 33.13 16.06
CA ASP A 142 -3.74 33.54 17.40
C ASP A 142 -5.26 33.39 17.65
N ASP A 143 -5.82 32.26 17.21
CA ASP A 143 -7.22 31.89 17.51
C ASP A 143 -7.27 30.60 18.34
N LEU A 144 -7.75 30.74 19.58
CA LEU A 144 -7.83 29.62 20.53
C LEU A 144 -8.85 28.57 20.11
N ALA A 145 -10.00 28.98 19.59
CA ALA A 145 -11.05 28.05 19.18
C ALA A 145 -10.61 27.23 17.97
N LEU A 146 -9.96 27.87 16.99
CA LEU A 146 -9.34 27.18 15.86
C LEU A 146 -8.28 26.20 16.34
N ARG A 147 -7.41 26.59 17.29
CA ARG A 147 -6.39 25.70 17.85
C ARG A 147 -7.01 24.45 18.48
N ASP A 148 -8.08 24.60 19.25
CA ASP A 148 -8.80 23.46 19.84
C ASP A 148 -9.47 22.58 18.78
N THR A 149 -10.08 23.17 17.74
CA THR A 149 -10.65 22.41 16.61
C THR A 149 -9.58 21.61 15.87
N ILE A 150 -8.43 22.21 15.58
CA ILE A 150 -7.33 21.51 14.90
C ILE A 150 -6.70 20.42 15.78
N ALA A 151 -6.58 20.64 17.09
CA ALA A 151 -6.14 19.60 18.00
C ALA A 151 -7.08 18.38 18.00
N ALA A 152 -8.40 18.63 18.03
CA ALA A 152 -9.40 17.56 17.94
C ALA A 152 -9.36 16.82 16.60
N GLU A 153 -9.19 17.55 15.49
CA GLU A 153 -9.04 16.97 14.15
C GLU A 153 -7.81 16.06 14.04
N VAL A 154 -6.67 16.50 14.57
CA VAL A 154 -5.44 15.69 14.57
C VAL A 154 -5.59 14.46 15.46
N SER A 155 -6.32 14.56 16.57
CA SER A 155 -6.65 13.39 17.39
C SER A 155 -7.57 12.40 16.67
N ALA A 156 -8.54 12.89 15.89
CA ALA A 156 -9.38 12.03 15.05
C ALA A 156 -8.57 11.30 13.96
N GLU A 157 -7.55 11.95 13.38
CA GLU A 157 -6.60 11.32 12.46
C GLU A 157 -5.84 10.17 13.13
N GLN A 158 -5.30 10.38 14.33
CA GLN A 158 -4.58 9.34 15.06
C GLN A 158 -5.49 8.17 15.44
N ALA A 159 -6.73 8.44 15.84
CA ALA A 159 -7.73 7.41 16.11
C ALA A 159 -8.10 6.60 14.86
N ALA A 160 -8.14 7.23 13.68
CA ALA A 160 -8.37 6.54 12.42
C ALA A 160 -7.25 5.54 12.09
N ILE A 161 -5.99 5.89 12.37
CA ILE A 161 -4.84 4.99 12.22
C ILE A 161 -4.97 3.81 13.19
N GLU A 162 -5.32 4.05 14.45
CA GLU A 162 -5.54 2.99 15.44
C GLU A 162 -6.69 2.05 15.10
N SER A 163 -7.75 2.56 14.45
CA SER A 163 -8.81 1.71 13.89
C SER A 163 -8.31 0.88 12.72
N ALA A 164 -7.58 1.49 11.78
CA ALA A 164 -7.00 0.77 10.64
C ALA A 164 -5.99 -0.32 11.07
N GLU A 165 -5.17 -0.05 12.09
CA GLU A 165 -4.24 -1.02 12.69
C GLU A 165 -4.96 -2.28 13.19
N ARG A 166 -6.22 -2.13 13.65
CA ARG A 166 -7.09 -3.21 14.15
C ARG A 166 -8.00 -3.82 13.08
N GLY A 167 -7.88 -3.40 11.82
CA GLY A 167 -8.73 -3.84 10.71
C GLY A 167 -10.12 -3.20 10.66
N ASP A 168 -10.40 -2.17 11.48
CA ASP A 168 -11.62 -1.37 11.38
C ASP A 168 -11.40 -0.24 10.37
N LEU A 169 -11.88 -0.43 9.14
CA LEU A 169 -11.72 0.52 8.04
C LEU A 169 -12.91 1.48 7.91
N SER A 170 -13.62 1.77 9.01
CA SER A 170 -14.74 2.71 9.02
C SER A 170 -14.28 4.18 9.02
N GLY A 171 -15.13 5.06 8.49
CA GLY A 171 -14.90 6.51 8.49
C GLY A 171 -13.60 6.90 7.78
N ARG A 172 -12.69 7.56 8.51
CA ARG A 172 -11.41 8.02 7.97
C ARG A 172 -10.34 6.92 7.90
N ALA A 173 -10.50 5.84 8.66
CA ALA A 173 -9.60 4.69 8.60
C ALA A 173 -9.64 4.00 7.23
N ARG A 174 -10.72 4.21 6.47
CA ARG A 174 -10.92 3.66 5.13
C ARG A 174 -9.82 4.01 4.12
N GLN A 175 -9.06 5.09 4.34
CA GLN A 175 -7.92 5.39 3.45
C GLN A 175 -6.86 4.28 3.45
N ALA A 176 -6.84 3.41 4.48
CA ALA A 176 -5.97 2.24 4.52
C ALA A 176 -6.14 1.28 3.33
N VAL A 177 -7.32 1.23 2.69
CA VAL A 177 -7.55 0.37 1.50
C VAL A 177 -6.68 0.78 0.31
N GLU A 178 -6.16 2.00 0.33
CA GLU A 178 -5.30 2.60 -0.71
C GLU A 178 -3.82 2.57 -0.34
N LEU A 179 -3.48 2.11 0.87
CA LEU A 179 -2.13 2.10 1.41
C LEU A 179 -1.57 0.68 1.42
N SER A 180 -0.24 0.57 1.30
CA SER A 180 0.44 -0.71 1.43
C SER A 180 1.19 -0.78 2.75
N ARG A 181 1.00 -1.89 3.47
CA ARG A 181 1.72 -2.25 4.69
C ARG A 181 2.19 -3.72 4.56
N PRO A 182 3.45 -4.04 4.89
CA PRO A 182 3.95 -5.41 4.90
C PRO A 182 3.66 -6.04 6.27
N ASP A 183 2.38 -6.08 6.63
CA ASP A 183 1.86 -6.64 7.87
C ASP A 183 0.38 -6.95 7.67
N VAL A 184 -0.03 -8.20 7.87
CA VAL A 184 -1.36 -8.69 7.51
C VAL A 184 -2.20 -9.00 8.74
N SER A 185 -3.50 -8.73 8.65
CA SER A 185 -4.45 -9.01 9.73
C SER A 185 -5.15 -10.34 9.48
N PRO A 186 -4.98 -11.38 10.33
CA PRO A 186 -5.66 -12.66 10.13
C PRO A 186 -7.19 -12.55 10.00
N ALA A 187 -7.79 -11.61 10.73
CA ALA A 187 -9.23 -11.35 10.65
C ALA A 187 -9.65 -10.77 9.28
N GLN A 188 -8.79 -9.95 8.65
CA GLN A 188 -9.05 -9.41 7.32
C GLN A 188 -8.71 -10.41 6.22
N VAL A 189 -7.71 -11.27 6.41
CA VAL A 189 -7.43 -12.41 5.51
C VAL A 189 -8.64 -13.32 5.46
N GLN A 190 -9.22 -13.70 6.62
CA GLN A 190 -10.43 -14.52 6.65
C GLN A 190 -11.63 -13.81 5.98
N ALA A 191 -11.79 -12.51 6.18
CA ALA A 191 -12.86 -11.75 5.53
C ALA A 191 -12.69 -11.70 4.00
N ALA A 192 -11.45 -11.60 3.50
CA ALA A 192 -11.16 -11.68 2.06
C ALA A 192 -11.42 -13.08 1.51
N ASP A 193 -11.02 -14.11 2.26
CA ASP A 193 -11.29 -15.52 1.93
C ASP A 193 -12.79 -15.80 1.83
N ASP A 194 -13.61 -15.25 2.74
CA ASP A 194 -15.07 -15.37 2.67
C ASP A 194 -15.67 -14.71 1.41
N LEU A 195 -15.09 -13.57 0.97
CA LEU A 195 -15.50 -12.91 -0.28
C LEU A 195 -15.13 -13.75 -1.51
N LEU A 196 -13.91 -14.29 -1.55
CA LEU A 196 -13.45 -15.15 -2.64
C LEU A 196 -14.19 -16.50 -2.66
N ARG A 197 -14.57 -17.03 -1.50
CA ARG A 197 -15.47 -18.19 -1.40
C ARG A 197 -16.82 -17.90 -2.03
N ALA A 198 -17.36 -16.71 -1.83
CA ALA A 198 -18.60 -16.30 -2.48
C ALA A 198 -18.42 -16.09 -4.00
N ASP A 199 -17.31 -15.51 -4.43
CA ASP A 199 -16.99 -15.24 -5.83
C ASP A 199 -15.46 -15.34 -6.08
N PRO A 200 -14.96 -16.48 -6.58
CA PRO A 200 -13.52 -16.70 -6.76
C PRO A 200 -12.86 -15.76 -7.78
N LEU A 201 -13.64 -15.18 -8.69
CA LEU A 201 -13.15 -14.21 -9.66
C LEU A 201 -12.97 -12.81 -9.05
N GLY A 202 -13.35 -12.64 -7.78
CA GLY A 202 -13.19 -11.42 -7.02
C GLY A 202 -14.38 -10.48 -7.10
N SER A 203 -14.51 -9.66 -6.07
CA SER A 203 -15.54 -8.63 -5.96
C SER A 203 -14.91 -7.28 -5.66
N ILE A 204 -15.64 -6.20 -5.94
CA ILE A 204 -15.15 -4.84 -5.69
C ILE A 204 -14.87 -4.58 -4.21
N GLU A 205 -15.52 -5.32 -3.31
CA GLU A 205 -15.34 -5.27 -1.87
C GLU A 205 -13.89 -5.58 -1.44
N LEU A 206 -13.16 -6.43 -2.19
CA LEU A 206 -11.74 -6.73 -1.95
C LEU A 206 -10.86 -5.47 -2.02
N PHE A 207 -11.26 -4.49 -2.83
CA PHE A 207 -10.52 -3.24 -3.04
C PHE A 207 -10.99 -2.08 -2.16
N THR A 208 -12.15 -2.21 -1.51
CA THR A 208 -12.83 -1.05 -0.92
C THR A 208 -13.21 -1.21 0.55
N GLU A 209 -13.25 -2.44 1.06
CA GLU A 209 -13.62 -2.71 2.46
C GLU A 209 -12.51 -3.44 3.24
N LEU A 210 -11.46 -3.91 2.57
CA LEU A 210 -10.39 -4.70 3.16
C LEU A 210 -9.00 -4.06 2.95
N ASP A 211 -8.08 -4.43 3.84
CA ASP A 211 -6.66 -4.11 3.68
C ASP A 211 -6.10 -4.90 2.47
N PRO A 212 -5.43 -4.25 1.51
CA PRO A 212 -5.05 -4.88 0.25
C PRO A 212 -3.97 -5.96 0.44
N ALA A 213 -3.11 -5.85 1.46
CA ALA A 213 -2.13 -6.90 1.75
C ALA A 213 -2.83 -8.17 2.26
N SER A 214 -3.78 -8.00 3.18
CA SER A 214 -4.59 -9.11 3.69
C SER A 214 -5.47 -9.74 2.60
N ALA A 215 -6.03 -8.94 1.70
CA ALA A 215 -6.77 -9.44 0.53
C ALA A 215 -5.86 -10.19 -0.46
N SER A 216 -4.62 -9.73 -0.66
CA SER A 216 -3.63 -10.41 -1.50
C SER A 216 -3.24 -11.78 -0.96
N VAL A 217 -3.15 -11.96 0.37
CA VAL A 217 -2.91 -13.28 0.99
C VAL A 217 -4.01 -14.27 0.64
N ALA A 218 -5.28 -13.86 0.78
CA ALA A 218 -6.39 -14.71 0.37
C ALA A 218 -6.35 -14.96 -1.14
N ALA A 219 -6.16 -13.92 -1.97
CA ALA A 219 -6.08 -14.08 -3.42
C ALA A 219 -4.95 -15.03 -3.85
N ALA A 220 -3.80 -15.05 -3.16
CA ALA A 220 -2.70 -15.96 -3.45
C ALA A 220 -3.08 -17.43 -3.16
N HIS A 221 -3.79 -17.69 -2.05
CA HIS A 221 -4.35 -19.00 -1.75
C HIS A 221 -5.36 -19.45 -2.84
N TRP A 222 -6.27 -18.57 -3.22
CA TRP A 222 -7.28 -18.84 -4.25
C TRP A 222 -6.68 -18.99 -5.65
N LEU A 223 -5.59 -18.29 -5.95
CA LEU A 223 -4.82 -18.47 -7.18
C LEU A 223 -4.21 -19.87 -7.27
N LEU A 224 -3.65 -20.40 -6.16
CA LEU A 224 -3.11 -21.76 -6.15
C LEU A 224 -4.19 -22.79 -6.47
N ALA A 225 -5.32 -22.73 -5.77
CA ALA A 225 -6.46 -23.61 -6.02
C ALA A 225 -6.97 -23.50 -7.47
N ALA A 226 -7.06 -22.28 -8.00
CA ALA A 226 -7.43 -22.03 -9.40
C ALA A 226 -6.44 -22.65 -10.39
N ALA A 227 -5.14 -22.54 -10.12
CA ALA A 227 -4.08 -23.08 -10.94
C ALA A 227 -4.03 -24.61 -10.88
N GLU A 228 -4.32 -25.24 -9.75
CA GLU A 228 -4.41 -26.70 -9.62
C GLU A 228 -5.57 -27.25 -10.45
N VAL A 229 -6.75 -26.65 -10.33
CA VAL A 229 -7.95 -27.03 -11.10
C VAL A 229 -7.73 -26.85 -12.61
N ALA A 230 -7.20 -25.70 -13.02
CA ALA A 230 -6.92 -25.44 -14.43
C ALA A 230 -5.77 -26.32 -14.97
N GLY A 231 -4.73 -26.55 -14.16
CA GLY A 231 -3.59 -27.39 -14.49
C GLY A 231 -3.96 -28.85 -14.67
N GLU A 232 -4.82 -29.41 -13.79
CA GLU A 232 -5.35 -30.77 -13.96
C GLU A 232 -6.18 -30.88 -15.26
N MET A 233 -7.04 -29.91 -15.53
CA MET A 233 -7.88 -29.89 -16.74
C MET A 233 -7.06 -29.80 -18.03
N ALA A 234 -6.01 -28.97 -18.05
CA ALA A 234 -5.15 -28.76 -19.21
C ALA A 234 -3.97 -29.75 -19.31
N GLY A 235 -3.68 -30.49 -18.24
CA GLY A 235 -2.53 -31.39 -18.17
C GLY A 235 -1.17 -30.68 -18.09
N VAL A 236 -1.14 -29.48 -17.49
CA VAL A 236 0.07 -28.66 -17.31
C VAL A 236 0.39 -28.47 -15.82
N PRO A 237 1.66 -28.27 -15.43
CA PRO A 237 2.01 -27.92 -14.05
C PRO A 237 1.32 -26.62 -13.60
N CYS A 238 0.93 -26.55 -12.31
CA CYS A 238 0.25 -25.38 -11.75
C CYS A 238 1.06 -24.07 -11.96
N THR A 239 2.39 -24.14 -11.85
CA THR A 239 3.30 -23.00 -12.04
C THR A 239 3.35 -22.49 -13.48
N GLU A 240 2.94 -23.29 -14.47
CA GLU A 240 2.94 -22.93 -15.89
C GLU A 240 1.56 -22.43 -16.37
N VAL A 241 0.50 -22.60 -15.58
CA VAL A 241 -0.89 -22.30 -15.97
C VAL A 241 -1.07 -20.87 -16.48
N VAL A 242 -0.53 -19.87 -15.78
CA VAL A 242 -0.72 -18.46 -16.16
C VAL A 242 0.05 -18.12 -17.43
N VAL A 243 1.21 -18.76 -17.65
CA VAL A 243 2.00 -18.60 -18.88
C VAL A 243 1.26 -19.19 -20.07
N GLU A 244 0.68 -20.39 -19.91
CA GLU A 244 -0.13 -21.01 -20.96
C GLU A 244 -1.43 -20.24 -21.24
N ALA A 245 -2.02 -19.60 -20.22
CA ALA A 245 -3.20 -18.76 -20.38
C ALA A 245 -2.90 -17.47 -21.17
N ASP A 246 -1.67 -16.94 -21.12
CA ASP A 246 -1.26 -15.73 -21.87
C ASP A 246 -1.35 -15.90 -23.40
N ASP A 247 -1.17 -17.13 -23.89
CA ASP A 247 -1.35 -17.47 -25.30
C ASP A 247 -2.83 -17.40 -25.76
N ILE A 248 -3.77 -17.39 -24.81
CA ILE A 248 -5.21 -17.26 -25.08
C ILE A 248 -5.63 -15.78 -25.08
N GLU A 249 -5.29 -15.07 -24.01
CA GLU A 249 -5.51 -13.63 -23.83
C GLU A 249 -4.26 -13.07 -23.15
N ALA A 250 -3.79 -11.88 -23.54
CA ALA A 250 -2.61 -11.29 -22.93
C ALA A 250 -2.86 -10.95 -21.44
N LEU A 251 -2.02 -11.45 -20.54
CA LEU A 251 -2.15 -11.36 -19.08
C LEU A 251 -0.89 -10.79 -18.41
N GLN A 252 -1.01 -10.42 -17.12
CA GLN A 252 0.15 -10.20 -16.27
C GLN A 252 0.71 -11.55 -15.80
N VAL A 253 1.76 -12.04 -16.45
CA VAL A 253 2.32 -13.38 -16.15
C VAL A 253 3.36 -13.37 -15.03
N GLU A 254 4.15 -12.30 -14.89
CA GLU A 254 5.37 -12.33 -14.06
C GLU A 254 5.11 -12.50 -12.57
N THR A 255 4.09 -11.82 -12.03
CA THR A 255 3.77 -11.83 -10.60
C THR A 255 3.01 -13.10 -10.20
N PRO A 256 1.90 -13.48 -10.87
CA PRO A 256 1.15 -14.69 -10.50
C PRO A 256 1.98 -15.97 -10.64
N THR A 257 2.82 -16.08 -11.69
CA THR A 257 3.73 -17.23 -11.84
C THR A 257 4.75 -17.30 -10.71
N LEU A 258 5.36 -16.18 -10.30
CA LEU A 258 6.29 -16.19 -9.16
C LEU A 258 5.60 -16.61 -7.86
N VAL A 259 4.36 -16.16 -7.64
CA VAL A 259 3.59 -16.54 -6.45
C VAL A 259 3.37 -18.05 -6.46
N LEU A 260 2.90 -18.61 -7.57
CA LEU A 260 2.72 -20.06 -7.73
C LEU A 260 4.03 -20.84 -7.52
N GLU A 261 5.15 -20.37 -8.08
CA GLU A 261 6.47 -21.01 -7.89
C GLU A 261 6.90 -21.06 -6.42
N ARG A 262 6.66 -19.98 -5.66
CA ARG A 262 7.01 -19.93 -4.23
C ARG A 262 6.08 -20.78 -3.38
N LEU A 263 4.79 -20.81 -3.71
CA LEU A 263 3.81 -21.68 -3.06
C LEU A 263 4.10 -23.16 -3.31
N ASP A 264 4.41 -23.55 -4.55
CA ASP A 264 4.85 -24.93 -4.91
C ASP A 264 6.16 -25.32 -4.19
N SER A 265 7.02 -24.35 -3.91
CA SER A 265 8.24 -24.53 -3.11
C SER A 265 7.98 -24.67 -1.60
N GLY A 266 6.73 -24.54 -1.16
CA GLY A 266 6.27 -24.74 0.22
C GLY A 266 6.26 -23.50 1.11
N GLU A 267 6.39 -22.30 0.54
CA GLU A 267 6.21 -21.05 1.29
C GLU A 267 4.71 -20.78 1.54
N SER A 268 4.37 -20.12 2.64
CA SER A 268 2.96 -19.77 2.89
C SER A 268 2.51 -18.57 2.03
N PRO A 269 1.21 -18.45 1.68
CA PRO A 269 0.67 -17.25 1.03
C PRO A 269 1.01 -15.96 1.76
N THR A 270 1.02 -16.00 3.10
CA THR A 270 1.40 -14.86 3.94
C THR A 270 2.86 -14.48 3.73
N GLU A 271 3.79 -15.45 3.77
CA GLU A 271 5.22 -15.21 3.56
C GLU A 271 5.49 -14.59 2.17
N VAL A 272 4.90 -15.19 1.13
CA VAL A 272 5.07 -14.74 -0.26
C VAL A 272 4.59 -13.30 -0.44
N VAL A 273 3.38 -12.98 0.01
CA VAL A 273 2.75 -11.67 -0.16
C VAL A 273 3.49 -10.60 0.63
N VAL A 274 3.81 -10.86 1.90
CA VAL A 274 4.52 -9.90 2.75
C VAL A 274 5.89 -9.56 2.17
N ASP A 275 6.62 -10.56 1.68
CA ASP A 275 7.94 -10.35 1.07
C ASP A 275 7.87 -9.53 -0.22
N LEU A 276 6.93 -9.82 -1.13
CA LEU A 276 6.77 -9.09 -2.37
C LEU A 276 6.39 -7.62 -2.13
N ILE A 277 5.46 -7.37 -1.20
CA ILE A 277 5.08 -6.01 -0.79
C ILE A 277 6.27 -5.29 -0.16
N ALA A 278 7.00 -5.94 0.76
CA ALA A 278 8.16 -5.35 1.41
C ALA A 278 9.28 -5.01 0.42
N GLU A 279 9.53 -5.86 -0.58
CA GLU A 279 10.49 -5.61 -1.65
C GLU A 279 10.12 -4.35 -2.44
N ALA A 280 8.88 -4.26 -2.91
CA ALA A 280 8.39 -3.13 -3.69
C ALA A 280 8.37 -1.83 -2.88
N MET A 281 7.99 -1.89 -1.61
CA MET A 281 8.07 -0.74 -0.70
C MET A 281 9.52 -0.27 -0.50
N ALA A 282 10.48 -1.19 -0.36
CA ALA A 282 11.89 -0.81 -0.27
C ALA A 282 12.36 -0.10 -1.55
N VAL A 283 11.91 -0.55 -2.72
CA VAL A 283 12.17 0.12 -4.01
C VAL A 283 11.55 1.51 -4.06
N HIS A 284 10.33 1.68 -3.56
CA HIS A 284 9.67 3.00 -3.45
C HIS A 284 10.48 3.98 -2.61
N GLU A 285 11.15 3.49 -1.56
CA GLU A 285 12.05 4.28 -0.72
C GLU A 285 13.44 4.53 -1.34
N GLY A 286 13.67 4.09 -2.58
CA GLY A 286 14.94 4.24 -3.28
C GLY A 286 16.01 3.24 -2.82
N ARG A 287 15.63 2.15 -2.17
CA ARG A 287 16.53 1.03 -1.82
C ARG A 287 16.44 -0.03 -2.93
N VAL A 288 17.51 -0.82 -3.10
CA VAL A 288 17.49 -2.00 -3.99
C VAL A 288 17.62 -3.24 -3.11
N PRO A 289 16.50 -3.86 -2.70
CA PRO A 289 16.53 -5.14 -2.03
C PRO A 289 17.18 -6.19 -2.96
N ALA A 290 18.00 -7.07 -2.39
CA ALA A 290 18.70 -8.15 -3.11
C ALA A 290 19.33 -7.73 -4.46
N PRO A 291 20.35 -6.84 -4.48
CA PRO A 291 20.92 -6.31 -5.72
C PRO A 291 21.44 -7.40 -6.68
N TRP A 292 21.85 -8.55 -6.16
CA TRP A 292 22.28 -9.69 -6.97
C TRP A 292 21.13 -10.41 -7.69
N ALA A 293 19.93 -10.43 -7.11
CA ALA A 293 18.75 -10.99 -7.78
C ALA A 293 18.35 -10.13 -8.98
N VAL A 294 18.47 -8.79 -8.86
CA VAL A 294 18.28 -7.84 -9.98
C VAL A 294 19.30 -8.14 -11.10
N VAL A 295 20.58 -8.32 -10.74
CA VAL A 295 21.61 -8.68 -11.72
C VAL A 295 21.32 -10.03 -12.38
N GLY A 296 20.85 -11.02 -11.62
CA GLY A 296 20.44 -12.33 -12.14
C GLY A 296 19.33 -12.22 -13.19
N ARG A 297 18.25 -11.49 -12.89
CA ARG A 297 17.14 -11.28 -13.83
C ARG A 297 17.56 -10.55 -15.11
N VAL A 298 18.44 -9.55 -14.99
CA VAL A 298 19.01 -8.90 -16.18
C VAL A 298 19.83 -9.90 -17.00
N ALA A 299 20.59 -10.79 -16.35
CA ALA A 299 21.34 -11.82 -17.05
C ALA A 299 20.44 -12.87 -17.73
N GLU A 300 19.27 -13.17 -17.18
CA GLU A 300 18.27 -14.05 -17.78
C GLU A 300 17.67 -13.44 -19.05
N ILE A 301 17.29 -12.16 -19.02
CA ILE A 301 16.84 -11.41 -20.22
C ILE A 301 17.93 -11.46 -21.30
N GLU A 302 19.18 -11.24 -20.91
CA GLU A 302 20.35 -11.29 -21.81
C GLU A 302 20.63 -12.68 -22.37
N GLU A 303 20.36 -13.74 -21.60
CA GLU A 303 20.49 -15.12 -22.05
C GLU A 303 19.33 -15.50 -22.99
N GLN A 304 18.09 -15.10 -22.69
CA GLN A 304 16.93 -15.31 -23.56
C GLN A 304 17.12 -14.61 -24.90
N ALA A 305 17.55 -13.35 -24.89
CA ALA A 305 17.82 -12.58 -26.11
C ALA A 305 18.88 -13.28 -26.99
N ARG A 306 19.92 -13.85 -26.38
CA ARG A 306 20.93 -14.64 -27.10
C ARG A 306 20.39 -15.97 -27.62
N ARG A 307 19.58 -16.67 -26.82
CA ARG A 307 19.02 -18.00 -27.16
C ARG A 307 18.06 -17.93 -28.34
N TYR A 308 17.23 -16.91 -28.39
CA TYR A 308 16.22 -16.73 -29.45
C TYR A 308 16.69 -15.82 -30.59
N GLU A 309 18.00 -15.50 -30.64
CA GLU A 309 18.60 -14.64 -31.66
C GLU A 309 17.83 -13.31 -31.86
N VAL A 310 17.39 -12.72 -30.75
CA VAL A 310 16.62 -11.47 -30.72
C VAL A 310 17.48 -10.33 -31.25
N ASP A 311 16.91 -9.50 -32.12
CA ASP A 311 17.62 -8.36 -32.71
C ASP A 311 17.98 -7.30 -31.64
N PRO A 312 18.98 -6.44 -31.90
CA PRO A 312 19.42 -5.45 -30.92
C PRO A 312 18.34 -4.47 -30.45
N ASP A 313 17.40 -4.08 -31.32
CA ASP A 313 16.37 -3.10 -31.00
C ASP A 313 15.32 -3.74 -30.07
N THR A 314 14.92 -4.97 -30.35
CA THR A 314 14.02 -5.75 -29.47
C THR A 314 14.68 -6.05 -28.13
N ARG A 315 15.98 -6.38 -28.11
CA ARG A 315 16.74 -6.58 -26.87
C ARG A 315 16.80 -5.29 -26.03
N GLU A 316 17.05 -4.15 -26.66
CA GLU A 316 17.03 -2.85 -25.97
C GLU A 316 15.64 -2.55 -25.40
N ALA A 317 14.57 -2.87 -26.14
CA ALA A 317 13.21 -2.73 -25.65
C ALA A 317 12.91 -3.62 -24.42
N MET A 318 13.38 -4.88 -24.42
CA MET A 318 13.25 -5.78 -23.26
C MET A 318 13.96 -5.21 -22.02
N LEU A 319 15.18 -4.70 -22.18
CA LEU A 319 15.94 -4.08 -21.08
C LEU A 319 15.32 -2.74 -20.64
N ALA A 320 14.74 -1.97 -21.55
CA ALA A 320 14.04 -0.74 -21.22
C ALA A 320 12.73 -0.99 -20.45
N GLY A 321 12.11 -2.15 -20.66
CA GLY A 321 10.94 -2.62 -19.90
C GLY A 321 11.27 -3.17 -18.51
N PHE A 322 12.54 -3.42 -18.21
CA PHE A 322 12.95 -4.02 -16.94
C PHE A 322 12.62 -3.12 -15.74
N ARG A 323 11.91 -3.69 -14.77
CA ARG A 323 11.60 -3.03 -13.49
C ARG A 323 12.39 -3.65 -12.35
N ILE A 324 12.91 -2.80 -11.46
CA ILE A 324 13.65 -3.26 -10.27
C ILE A 324 12.74 -4.08 -9.35
N SER A 325 11.51 -3.63 -9.12
CA SER A 325 10.46 -4.41 -8.47
C SER A 325 9.51 -4.98 -9.52
N ARG A 326 8.94 -6.16 -9.26
CA ARG A 326 7.88 -6.74 -10.11
C ARG A 326 6.56 -5.96 -9.96
N LEU A 327 6.27 -5.52 -8.73
CA LEU A 327 5.09 -4.71 -8.41
C LEU A 327 5.35 -3.22 -8.65
N ASP A 328 4.27 -2.45 -8.87
CA ASP A 328 4.27 -1.00 -8.80
C ASP A 328 4.66 -0.53 -7.38
N PRO A 329 5.86 0.06 -7.20
CA PRO A 329 6.32 0.50 -5.89
C PRO A 329 5.40 1.55 -5.25
N ALA A 330 4.59 2.28 -6.02
CA ALA A 330 3.69 3.29 -5.50
C ALA A 330 2.42 2.73 -4.84
N ARG A 331 2.05 1.47 -5.13
CA ARG A 331 0.81 0.82 -4.65
C ARG A 331 0.94 -0.71 -4.55
N PRO A 332 2.02 -1.26 -3.98
CA PRO A 332 2.40 -2.65 -4.21
C PRO A 332 1.36 -3.68 -3.76
N ALA A 333 0.66 -3.43 -2.65
CA ALA A 333 -0.36 -4.37 -2.18
C ALA A 333 -1.59 -4.42 -3.11
N LEU A 334 -1.99 -3.27 -3.67
CA LEU A 334 -3.12 -3.22 -4.61
C LEU A 334 -2.73 -3.78 -5.99
N ASP A 335 -1.52 -3.48 -6.45
CA ASP A 335 -0.98 -4.01 -7.69
C ASP A 335 -0.88 -5.55 -7.64
N LEU A 336 -0.38 -6.09 -6.52
CA LEU A 336 -0.36 -7.53 -6.29
C LEU A 336 -1.76 -8.15 -6.29
N LEU A 337 -2.73 -7.53 -5.61
CA LEU A 337 -4.11 -8.02 -5.62
C LEU A 337 -4.71 -8.06 -7.03
N GLU A 338 -4.47 -7.02 -7.84
CA GLU A 338 -4.90 -6.96 -9.24
C GLU A 338 -4.25 -8.09 -10.06
N ASP A 339 -2.93 -8.25 -9.96
CA ASP A 339 -2.18 -9.30 -10.65
C ASP A 339 -2.71 -10.71 -10.28
N LEU A 340 -2.95 -10.96 -8.99
CA LEU A 340 -3.43 -12.26 -8.52
C LEU A 340 -4.83 -12.60 -9.02
N LEU A 341 -5.75 -11.62 -9.03
CA LEU A 341 -7.11 -11.81 -9.57
C LEU A 341 -7.09 -11.98 -11.09
N ASP A 342 -6.22 -11.26 -11.80
CA ASP A 342 -5.98 -11.48 -13.22
C ASP A 342 -5.40 -12.88 -13.48
N GLY A 343 -4.54 -13.40 -12.60
CA GLY A 343 -4.05 -14.78 -12.62
C GLY A 343 -5.17 -15.82 -12.45
N ILE A 344 -6.10 -15.61 -11.52
CA ILE A 344 -7.28 -16.48 -11.33
C ILE A 344 -8.16 -16.47 -12.59
N ARG A 345 -8.36 -15.28 -13.18
CA ARG A 345 -9.06 -15.17 -14.47
C ARG A 345 -8.31 -15.90 -15.59
N GLY A 346 -6.99 -15.85 -15.61
CA GLY A 346 -6.16 -16.64 -16.52
C GLY A 346 -6.39 -18.15 -16.37
N CYS A 347 -6.50 -18.64 -15.13
CA CYS A 347 -6.82 -20.04 -14.86
C CYS A 347 -8.19 -20.42 -15.45
N LEU A 348 -9.21 -19.56 -15.31
CA LEU A 348 -10.51 -19.76 -15.95
C LEU A 348 -10.41 -19.83 -17.48
N LEU A 349 -9.61 -18.94 -18.11
CA LEU A 349 -9.42 -18.96 -19.56
C LEU A 349 -8.82 -20.29 -20.04
N LEU A 350 -7.78 -20.77 -19.35
CA LEU A 350 -7.15 -22.04 -19.68
C LEU A 350 -8.10 -23.22 -19.45
N TYR A 351 -8.81 -23.25 -18.32
CA TYR A 351 -9.82 -24.26 -18.02
C TYR A 351 -10.90 -24.29 -19.11
N ALA A 352 -11.39 -23.12 -19.54
CA ALA A 352 -12.40 -23.00 -20.58
C ALA A 352 -11.93 -23.44 -21.96
N ALA A 353 -10.65 -23.30 -22.28
CA ALA A 353 -10.08 -23.83 -23.52
C ALA A 353 -10.10 -25.38 -23.59
N HIS A 354 -10.25 -26.05 -22.43
CA HIS A 354 -10.16 -27.50 -22.29
C HIS A 354 -11.50 -28.18 -21.96
N THR A 355 -12.62 -27.44 -21.97
CA THR A 355 -13.96 -27.99 -21.79
C THR A 355 -14.95 -27.43 -22.81
N ASP A 356 -15.93 -28.25 -23.22
CA ASP A 356 -17.02 -27.85 -24.12
C ASP A 356 -18.30 -27.44 -23.33
N ASP A 357 -18.23 -27.35 -21.99
CA ASP A 357 -19.40 -27.05 -21.16
C ASP A 357 -19.85 -25.58 -21.30
N PRO A 358 -21.12 -25.32 -21.66
CA PRO A 358 -21.63 -23.97 -21.81
C PRO A 358 -21.69 -23.17 -20.49
N ASP A 359 -21.68 -23.83 -19.33
CA ASP A 359 -21.71 -23.23 -17.99
C ASP A 359 -20.31 -23.28 -17.32
N VAL A 360 -19.24 -23.21 -18.12
CA VAL A 360 -17.84 -23.34 -17.70
C VAL A 360 -17.46 -22.50 -16.48
N GLU A 361 -17.89 -21.25 -16.41
CA GLU A 361 -17.56 -20.35 -15.29
C GLU A 361 -18.14 -20.88 -13.97
N THR A 362 -19.36 -21.44 -14.01
CA THR A 362 -20.00 -22.03 -12.84
C THR A 362 -19.30 -23.32 -12.42
N LEU A 363 -18.88 -24.13 -13.40
CA LEU A 363 -18.14 -25.37 -13.16
C LEU A 363 -16.77 -25.08 -12.51
N PHE A 364 -15.98 -24.21 -13.14
CA PHE A 364 -14.69 -23.75 -12.63
C PHE A 364 -14.81 -23.19 -11.21
N THR A 365 -15.77 -22.28 -11.00
CA THR A 365 -16.01 -21.67 -9.69
C THR A 365 -16.37 -22.72 -8.62
N ALA A 366 -17.08 -23.79 -8.98
CA ALA A 366 -17.39 -24.87 -8.05
C ALA A 366 -16.15 -25.73 -7.73
N ASP A 367 -15.36 -26.06 -8.74
CA ASP A 367 -14.14 -26.86 -8.60
C ASP A 367 -13.09 -26.11 -7.77
N VAL A 368 -12.86 -24.82 -8.05
CA VAL A 368 -11.92 -23.99 -7.29
C VAL A 368 -12.30 -23.86 -5.82
N ARG A 369 -13.60 -23.74 -5.51
CA ARG A 369 -14.06 -23.74 -4.11
C ARG A 369 -13.77 -25.05 -3.41
N LEU A 370 -13.96 -26.18 -4.10
CA LEU A 370 -13.67 -27.49 -3.53
C LEU A 370 -12.18 -27.65 -3.24
N GLU A 371 -11.32 -27.20 -4.16
CA GLU A 371 -9.87 -27.25 -3.99
C GLU A 371 -9.41 -26.31 -2.86
N ALA A 372 -9.86 -25.06 -2.86
CA ALA A 372 -9.51 -24.08 -1.83
C ALA A 372 -9.97 -24.49 -0.41
N ASP A 373 -11.13 -25.15 -0.29
CA ASP A 373 -11.63 -25.63 1.00
C ASP A 373 -10.97 -26.98 1.44
N ALA A 374 -10.17 -27.63 0.57
CA ALA A 374 -9.50 -28.89 0.88
C ALA A 374 -8.30 -28.73 1.83
N ASP A 375 -7.64 -27.56 1.81
CA ASP A 375 -6.50 -27.24 2.69
C ASP A 375 -6.61 -25.85 3.36
N PRO A 376 -7.54 -25.68 4.33
CA PRO A 376 -7.72 -24.41 5.00
C PRO A 376 -6.56 -24.04 5.95
N GLU A 377 -5.65 -24.98 6.25
CA GLU A 377 -4.50 -24.71 7.14
C GLU A 377 -3.38 -23.93 6.43
N HIS A 378 -3.44 -23.79 5.09
CA HIS A 378 -2.44 -23.08 4.30
C HIS A 378 -2.56 -21.55 4.27
N LEU A 379 -3.60 -20.95 4.86
CA LEU A 379 -3.82 -19.49 4.82
C LEU A 379 -2.86 -18.66 5.71
N LEU A 380 -2.17 -19.28 6.68
CA LEU A 380 -1.31 -18.58 7.67
C LEU A 380 0.14 -19.06 7.62
#